data_AF-A0A2W6DZ95-F1
#
_entry.id   AF-A0A2W6DZ95-F1
#
_cell.length_a   1.000
_cell.length_b   1.000
_cell.length_c   1.000
_cell.angle_alpha   90.00
_cell.angle_beta   90.00
_cell.angle_gamma   90.00
#
_symmetry.space_group_name_H-M   'P 1'
#
loop_
_entity.id
_entity.type
_entity.pdbx_description
1 polymer ?
#
loop_
_entity_poly.entity_id
_entity_poly.type
_entity_poly.pdbx_seq_one_letter_code
_entity_poly.pdbx_strand_id
1 'polypeptide(L)'
;MVYVLILVAALFVAVGEVIQQRSAATAPPEHNLSLRLLVWLVRRPRWLAGLASSTGGNAVFAVAVGFASLALVEAVFVVRLLFALILAAAWGRQRVPARDLLGALAITVGLVVFILAARPHRGSAVVPDLHWVLGGGCILALALVLTVLAKGSAPARKAVLLGAGAGSLFGLQASLTQSAMQVLTHRGVVALLTTWHGYAVVAVALLGMLLVQSAFEAAPLPASYPAVVTTELIVGVAVGTFVLNGTLRLGTVAIAATAVSLLVMIGGIYLLTTSPLVTGQLDRLIRQQDIGLALRVEQRLTRELRLADQAAERVAGRRVGATLLRRELRRIDGGIERLCELQDDIRRHRDAEEQRLGGLPAEQRREAAAAARALLERERVIDEHAQRLRARAHALASAGGVARSPGTEE
;
A
#
# COMPACT_ATOMS: atom_id res chain seq x y z
N MET A 1 -15.01 31.08 7.52
CA MET A 1 -13.96 30.53 8.40
C MET A 1 -13.77 29.02 8.25
N VAL A 2 -14.79 28.18 8.51
CA VAL A 2 -14.66 26.71 8.45
C VAL A 2 -14.16 26.18 7.09
N TYR A 3 -14.70 26.68 5.96
CA TYR A 3 -14.22 26.28 4.63
C TYR A 3 -12.73 26.52 4.42
N VAL A 4 -12.20 27.64 4.92
CA VAL A 4 -10.76 27.96 4.82
C VAL A 4 -9.93 26.96 5.63
N LEU A 5 -10.38 26.61 6.84
CA LEU A 5 -9.72 25.58 7.65
C LEU A 5 -9.68 24.23 6.91
N ILE A 6 -10.78 23.83 6.26
CA ILE A 6 -10.83 22.57 5.51
C ILE A 6 -9.88 22.60 4.31
N LEU A 7 -9.81 23.72 3.57
CA LEU A 7 -8.88 23.87 2.43
C LEU A 7 -7.41 23.81 2.90
N VAL A 8 -7.08 24.47 4.00
CA VAL A 8 -5.73 24.43 4.59
C VAL A 8 -5.39 23.03 5.07
N ALA A 9 -6.32 22.37 5.78
CA ALA A 9 -6.16 20.98 6.21
C ALA A 9 -5.91 20.05 5.02
N ALA A 10 -6.72 20.17 3.97
CA ALA A 10 -6.62 19.37 2.75
C ALA A 10 -5.27 19.57 2.06
N LEU A 11 -4.77 20.81 1.98
CA LEU A 11 -3.47 21.10 1.40
C LEU A 11 -2.33 20.46 2.20
N PHE A 12 -2.33 20.61 3.53
CA PHE A 12 -1.31 20.01 4.39
C PHE A 12 -1.31 18.48 4.30
N VAL A 13 -2.49 17.85 4.33
CA VAL A 13 -2.61 16.40 4.17
C VAL A 13 -2.10 15.95 2.80
N ALA A 14 -2.50 16.63 1.73
CA ALA A 14 -2.04 16.32 0.38
C ALA A 14 -0.52 16.44 0.21
N VAL A 15 0.09 17.51 0.74
CA VAL A 15 1.56 17.68 0.74
C VAL A 15 2.22 16.51 1.47
N GLY A 16 1.72 16.18 2.66
CA GLY A 16 2.27 15.10 3.46
C GLY A 16 2.16 13.74 2.77
N GLU A 17 1.03 13.42 2.16
CA GLU A 17 0.81 12.16 1.45
C GLU A 17 1.68 12.04 0.20
N VAL A 18 1.88 13.11 -0.58
CA VAL A 18 2.78 13.10 -1.73
C VAL A 18 4.23 12.81 -1.30
N ILE A 19 4.69 13.44 -0.21
CA ILE A 19 6.03 13.21 0.34
C ILE A 19 6.18 11.77 0.86
N GLN A 20 5.17 11.28 1.59
CA GLN A 20 5.17 9.93 2.14
C GLN A 20 5.09 8.87 1.04
N GLN A 21 4.24 9.05 0.03
CA GLN A 21 4.08 8.13 -1.10
C GLN A 21 5.39 7.95 -1.86
N ARG A 22 6.13 9.04 -2.12
CA ARG A 22 7.46 8.93 -2.73
C ARG A 22 8.46 8.17 -1.86
N SER A 23 8.38 8.33 -0.54
CA SER A 23 9.25 7.62 0.39
C SER A 23 8.88 6.13 0.44
N ALA A 24 7.58 5.82 0.48
CA ALA A 24 7.03 4.46 0.47
C ALA A 24 7.33 3.72 -0.84
N ALA A 25 7.28 4.40 -1.99
CA ALA A 25 7.64 3.83 -3.29
C ALA A 25 9.11 3.36 -3.39
N THR A 26 9.98 3.84 -2.48
CA THR A 26 11.39 3.39 -2.40
C THR A 26 11.62 2.30 -1.36
N ALA A 27 10.57 1.85 -0.66
CA ALA A 27 10.69 0.84 0.36
C ALA A 27 10.94 -0.56 -0.24
N PRO A 28 11.70 -1.44 0.44
CA PRO A 28 11.90 -2.80 -0.04
C PRO A 28 10.59 -3.62 0.02
N PRO A 29 10.23 -4.40 -1.03
CA PRO A 29 8.97 -5.17 -1.08
C PRO A 29 8.79 -6.19 0.05
N GLU A 30 9.89 -6.64 0.66
CA GLU A 30 9.90 -7.59 1.79
C GLU A 30 9.24 -7.02 3.06
N HIS A 31 9.03 -5.71 3.12
CA HIS A 31 8.41 -5.05 4.27
C HIS A 31 6.90 -4.84 4.11
N ASN A 32 6.31 -5.26 2.99
CA ASN A 32 4.89 -5.04 2.70
C ASN A 32 3.99 -5.63 3.80
N LEU A 33 3.00 -4.86 4.28
CA LEU A 33 2.11 -5.24 5.39
C LEU A 33 2.83 -5.57 6.72
N SER A 34 4.07 -5.10 6.92
CA SER A 34 4.83 -5.37 8.15
C SER A 34 5.12 -4.10 8.94
N LEU A 35 5.17 -4.21 10.27
CA LEU A 35 5.63 -3.13 11.16
C LEU A 35 7.06 -2.66 10.81
N ARG A 36 7.85 -3.50 10.17
CA ARG A 36 9.20 -3.16 9.70
C ARG A 36 9.17 -2.08 8.60
N LEU A 37 8.09 -1.97 7.81
CA LEU A 37 7.92 -0.88 6.84
C LEU A 37 7.85 0.47 7.56
N LEU A 38 7.01 0.56 8.60
CA LEU A 38 6.87 1.78 9.39
C LEU A 38 8.19 2.14 10.09
N VAL A 39 8.87 1.16 10.70
CA VAL A 39 10.18 1.39 11.33
C VAL A 39 11.22 1.88 10.32
N TRP A 40 11.21 1.35 9.11
CA TRP A 40 12.12 1.80 8.04
C TRP A 40 11.80 3.23 7.59
N LEU A 41 10.51 3.57 7.45
CA LEU A 41 10.05 4.88 7.02
C LEU A 41 10.32 5.97 8.07
N VAL A 42 10.14 5.67 9.36
CA VAL A 42 10.43 6.60 10.47
C VAL A 42 11.89 7.05 10.48
N ARG A 43 12.82 6.27 9.93
CA ARG A 43 14.24 6.64 9.81
C ARG A 43 14.53 7.62 8.66
N ARG A 44 13.54 7.94 7.82
CA ARG A 44 13.68 8.83 6.66
C ARG A 44 13.18 10.23 7.04
N PRO A 45 14.03 11.26 7.09
CA PRO A 45 13.62 12.60 7.52
C PRO A 45 12.56 13.22 6.60
N ARG A 46 12.60 12.91 5.30
CA ARG A 46 11.56 13.34 4.34
C ARG A 46 10.21 12.74 4.67
N TRP A 47 10.15 11.46 5.02
CA TRP A 47 8.90 10.82 5.42
C TRP A 47 8.35 11.42 6.71
N LEU A 48 9.22 11.73 7.69
CA LEU A 48 8.81 12.44 8.92
C LEU A 48 8.27 13.84 8.64
N ALA A 49 8.85 14.59 7.71
CA ALA A 49 8.31 15.87 7.29
C ALA A 49 6.90 15.71 6.67
N GLY A 50 6.72 14.67 5.86
CA GLY A 50 5.40 14.32 5.31
C GLY A 50 4.41 13.92 6.40
N LEU A 51 4.83 13.13 7.39
CA LEU A 51 4.01 12.76 8.54
C LEU A 51 3.62 13.99 9.36
N ALA A 52 4.57 14.87 9.68
CA ALA A 52 4.30 16.10 10.42
C ALA A 52 3.31 17.01 9.68
N SER A 53 3.45 17.13 8.36
CA SER A 53 2.52 17.89 7.52
C SER A 53 1.11 17.28 7.55
N SER A 54 0.98 15.96 7.35
CA SER A 54 -0.31 15.27 7.41
C SER A 54 -0.94 15.31 8.80
N THR A 55 -0.16 15.16 9.88
CA THR A 55 -0.67 15.28 11.26
C THR A 55 -1.14 16.70 11.54
N GLY A 56 -0.40 17.72 11.10
CA GLY A 56 -0.83 19.12 11.20
C GLY A 56 -2.13 19.37 10.44
N GLY A 57 -2.25 18.87 9.21
CA GLY A 57 -3.49 18.95 8.43
C GLY A 57 -4.67 18.25 9.11
N ASN A 58 -4.45 17.06 9.68
CA ASN A 58 -5.47 16.33 10.44
C ASN A 58 -5.87 17.05 11.74
N ALA A 59 -4.94 17.74 12.41
CA ALA A 59 -5.27 18.57 13.56
C ALA A 59 -6.18 19.75 13.17
N VAL A 60 -5.89 20.41 12.05
CA VAL A 60 -6.77 21.48 11.50
C VAL A 60 -8.12 20.90 11.08
N PHE A 61 -8.16 19.70 10.48
CA PHE A 61 -9.40 18.98 10.16
C PHE A 61 -10.22 18.70 11.42
N ALA A 62 -9.61 18.20 12.50
CA ALA A 62 -10.29 17.95 13.76
C ALA A 62 -10.93 19.22 14.32
N VAL A 63 -10.20 20.35 14.29
CA VAL A 63 -10.74 21.66 14.68
C VAL A 63 -11.95 22.04 13.80
N ALA A 64 -11.88 21.85 12.48
CA ALA A 64 -12.99 22.14 11.58
C ALA A 64 -14.24 21.28 11.89
N VAL A 65 -14.06 19.99 12.22
CA VAL A 65 -15.14 19.08 12.63
C VAL A 65 -15.76 19.48 13.98
N GLY A 66 -15.01 20.14 14.86
CA GLY A 66 -15.57 20.75 16.07
C GLY A 66 -16.65 21.81 15.73
N PHE A 67 -16.41 22.61 14.70
CA PHE A 67 -17.28 23.73 14.31
C PHE A 67 -18.38 23.37 13.29
N ALA A 68 -18.25 22.27 12.55
CA ALA A 68 -19.19 21.87 11.51
C ALA A 68 -19.62 20.40 11.62
N SER A 69 -20.55 19.95 10.76
CA SER A 69 -20.86 18.53 10.65
C SER A 69 -19.72 17.79 9.96
N LEU A 70 -19.36 16.59 10.45
CA LEU A 70 -18.30 15.77 9.85
C LEU A 70 -18.53 15.55 8.36
N ALA A 71 -19.76 15.24 7.96
CA ALA A 71 -20.08 15.05 6.56
C ALA A 71 -19.79 16.28 5.69
N LEU A 72 -20.08 17.51 6.16
CA LEU A 72 -19.73 18.72 5.41
C LEU A 72 -18.20 18.87 5.30
N VAL A 73 -17.49 18.62 6.41
CA VAL A 73 -16.03 18.72 6.44
C VAL A 73 -15.43 17.70 5.47
N GLU A 74 -15.81 16.43 5.54
CA GLU A 74 -15.36 15.36 4.65
C GLU A 74 -15.65 15.67 3.17
N ALA A 75 -16.83 16.21 2.86
CA ALA A 75 -17.21 16.60 1.49
C ALA A 75 -16.18 17.53 0.85
N VAL A 76 -15.83 18.59 1.59
CA VAL A 76 -14.90 19.61 1.13
C VAL A 76 -13.47 19.09 1.21
N PHE A 77 -13.16 18.25 2.21
CA PHE A 77 -11.82 17.72 2.44
C PHE A 77 -11.32 16.84 1.29
N VAL A 78 -12.22 16.24 0.50
CA VAL A 78 -11.86 15.49 -0.72
C VAL A 78 -11.09 16.28 -1.77
N VAL A 79 -11.13 17.61 -1.72
CA VAL A 79 -10.23 18.45 -2.52
C VAL A 79 -8.74 18.10 -2.31
N ARG A 80 -8.37 17.46 -1.18
CA ARG A 80 -7.03 16.93 -0.96
C ARG A 80 -6.58 15.96 -2.04
N LEU A 81 -7.50 15.23 -2.67
CA LEU A 81 -7.22 14.39 -3.84
C LEU A 81 -6.72 15.22 -5.02
N LEU A 82 -7.41 16.31 -5.33
CA LEU A 82 -6.98 17.22 -6.39
C LEU A 82 -5.62 17.85 -6.07
N PHE A 83 -5.43 18.32 -4.85
CA PHE A 83 -4.14 18.86 -4.42
C PHE A 83 -3.02 17.82 -4.51
N ALA A 84 -3.26 16.59 -4.05
CA ALA A 84 -2.26 15.52 -4.09
C ALA A 84 -1.85 15.17 -5.52
N LEU A 85 -2.82 15.07 -6.45
CA LEU A 85 -2.55 14.79 -7.86
C LEU A 85 -1.77 15.91 -8.54
N ILE A 86 -2.18 17.17 -8.32
CA ILE A 86 -1.49 18.34 -8.87
C ILE A 86 -0.06 18.43 -8.32
N LEU A 87 0.12 18.27 -7.01
CA LEU A 87 1.42 18.30 -6.36
C LEU A 87 2.32 17.15 -6.84
N ALA A 88 1.78 15.93 -6.95
CA ALA A 88 2.52 14.78 -7.47
C ALA A 88 3.02 15.02 -8.89
N ALA A 89 2.17 15.57 -9.77
CA ALA A 89 2.53 15.89 -11.15
C ALA A 89 3.53 17.05 -11.26
N ALA A 90 3.30 18.15 -10.53
CA ALA A 90 4.19 19.30 -10.49
C ALA A 90 5.60 18.88 -10.03
N TRP A 91 5.69 18.08 -8.97
CA TRP A 91 6.95 17.59 -8.45
C TRP A 91 7.57 16.51 -9.35
N GLY A 92 6.77 15.80 -10.15
CA GLY A 92 7.25 14.87 -11.17
C GLY A 92 7.71 15.56 -12.46
N ARG A 93 7.50 16.89 -12.58
CA ARG A 93 7.63 17.67 -13.82
C ARG A 93 6.86 17.05 -14.99
N GLN A 94 5.71 16.44 -14.68
CA GLN A 94 4.82 15.82 -15.65
C GLN A 94 3.57 16.66 -15.82
N ARG A 95 3.01 16.69 -17.04
CA ARG A 95 1.71 17.31 -17.27
C ARG A 95 0.62 16.38 -16.74
N VAL A 96 -0.39 16.94 -16.07
CA VAL A 96 -1.62 16.23 -15.73
C VAL A 96 -2.49 16.15 -16.99
N PRO A 97 -2.64 14.99 -17.66
CA PRO A 97 -3.67 14.76 -18.65
C PRO A 97 -5.02 15.27 -18.17
N ALA A 98 -5.73 15.95 -19.06
CA ALA A 98 -7.05 16.48 -18.79
C ALA A 98 -8.02 15.40 -18.29
N ARG A 99 -7.83 14.14 -18.70
CA ARG A 99 -8.64 13.00 -18.28
C ARG A 99 -8.56 12.71 -16.78
N ASP A 100 -7.40 12.91 -16.15
CA ASP A 100 -7.19 12.68 -14.71
C ASP A 100 -7.79 13.79 -13.91
N LEU A 101 -7.63 15.01 -14.41
CA LEU A 101 -8.26 16.19 -13.81
C LEU A 101 -9.78 16.08 -13.90
N LEU A 102 -10.31 15.62 -15.04
CA LEU A 102 -11.75 15.34 -15.20
C LEU A 102 -12.21 14.21 -14.29
N GLY A 103 -11.46 13.12 -14.16
CA GLY A 103 -11.79 12.03 -13.24
C GLY A 103 -11.81 12.50 -11.79
N ALA A 104 -10.80 13.26 -11.37
CA ALA A 104 -10.70 13.77 -10.00
C ALA A 104 -11.77 14.84 -9.73
N LEU A 105 -12.07 15.69 -10.71
CA LEU A 105 -13.17 16.63 -10.65
C LEU A 105 -14.52 15.90 -10.56
N ALA A 106 -14.74 14.84 -11.34
CA ALA A 106 -15.95 14.03 -11.29
C ALA A 106 -16.13 13.39 -9.91
N ILE A 107 -15.08 12.83 -9.30
CA ILE A 107 -15.13 12.30 -7.93
C ILE A 107 -15.51 13.41 -6.94
N THR A 108 -14.84 14.57 -7.04
CA THR A 108 -15.07 15.70 -6.14
C THR A 108 -16.51 16.23 -6.25
N VAL A 109 -16.99 16.45 -7.47
CA VAL A 109 -18.35 16.94 -7.75
C VAL A 109 -19.39 15.92 -7.35
N GLY A 110 -19.22 14.65 -7.75
CA GLY A 110 -20.13 13.56 -7.38
C GLY A 110 -20.28 13.48 -5.87
N LEU A 111 -19.19 13.56 -5.13
CA LEU A 111 -19.25 13.56 -3.68
C LEU A 111 -19.96 14.79 -3.08
N VAL A 112 -19.67 15.98 -3.57
CA VAL A 112 -20.35 17.21 -3.11
C VAL A 112 -21.86 17.08 -3.32
N VAL A 113 -22.29 16.58 -4.49
CA VAL A 113 -23.70 16.34 -4.77
C VAL A 113 -24.28 15.25 -3.87
N PHE A 114 -23.54 14.15 -3.62
CA PHE A 114 -23.96 13.08 -2.71
C PHE A 114 -24.27 13.65 -1.32
N ILE A 115 -23.39 14.48 -0.78
CA ILE A 115 -23.51 14.99 0.59
C ILE A 115 -24.62 16.05 0.68
N LEU A 116 -24.75 16.92 -0.34
CA LEU A 116 -25.84 17.89 -0.43
C LEU A 116 -27.21 17.23 -0.59
N ALA A 117 -27.27 16.10 -1.31
CA ALA A 117 -28.49 15.32 -1.48
C ALA A 117 -28.85 14.56 -0.19
N ALA A 118 -27.87 13.86 0.40
CA ALA A 118 -28.04 13.04 1.58
C ALA A 118 -28.41 13.86 2.84
N ARG A 119 -27.94 15.12 2.93
CA ARG A 119 -28.08 16.02 4.09
C ARG A 119 -27.98 15.28 5.44
N PRO A 120 -26.85 14.60 5.71
CA PRO A 120 -26.67 13.90 6.98
C PRO A 120 -26.77 14.90 8.14
N HIS A 121 -27.71 14.65 9.04
CA HIS A 121 -27.88 15.46 10.25
C HIS A 121 -26.90 14.99 11.33
N ARG A 122 -26.49 15.92 12.21
CA ARG A 122 -25.62 15.58 13.35
C ARG A 122 -26.36 14.58 14.23
N GLY A 123 -25.79 13.39 14.38
CA GLY A 123 -26.29 12.35 15.27
C GLY A 123 -26.21 12.73 16.75
N SER A 124 -26.67 11.84 17.63
CA SER A 124 -26.76 12.07 19.07
C SER A 124 -25.39 12.37 19.71
N ALA A 125 -25.34 13.30 20.67
CA ALA A 125 -24.09 13.68 21.35
C ALA A 125 -23.52 12.61 22.31
N VAL A 126 -24.32 11.59 22.61
CA VAL A 126 -23.93 10.45 23.46
C VAL A 126 -24.39 9.17 22.76
N VAL A 127 -23.41 8.40 22.31
CA VAL A 127 -23.63 7.11 21.64
C VAL A 127 -23.20 6.01 22.61
N PRO A 128 -24.00 4.94 22.82
CA PRO A 128 -23.59 3.82 23.66
C PRO A 128 -22.29 3.18 23.15
N ASP A 129 -21.38 2.83 24.06
CA ASP A 129 -20.09 2.20 23.71
C ASP A 129 -20.25 0.92 22.86
N LEU A 130 -21.38 0.21 23.01
CA LEU A 130 -21.69 -1.00 22.22
C LEU A 130 -21.78 -0.72 20.71
N HIS A 131 -22.29 0.44 20.29
CA HIS A 131 -22.36 0.78 18.86
C HIS A 131 -20.96 1.00 18.28
N TRP A 132 -20.03 1.54 19.07
CA TRP A 132 -18.63 1.67 18.68
C TRP A 132 -17.94 0.32 18.56
N VAL A 133 -18.20 -0.59 19.48
CA VAL A 133 -17.64 -1.95 19.44
C VAL A 133 -18.15 -2.70 18.20
N LEU A 134 -19.46 -2.67 17.94
CA LEU A 134 -20.04 -3.36 16.79
C LEU A 134 -19.64 -2.69 15.46
N GLY A 135 -19.84 -1.38 15.34
CA GLY A 135 -19.53 -0.63 14.12
C GLY A 135 -18.02 -0.61 13.81
N GLY A 136 -17.21 -0.30 14.82
CA GLY A 136 -15.76 -0.33 14.72
C GLY A 136 -15.23 -1.74 14.45
N GLY A 137 -15.79 -2.76 15.10
CA GLY A 137 -15.47 -4.17 14.85
C GLY A 137 -15.76 -4.60 13.41
N CYS A 138 -16.91 -4.24 12.86
CA CYS A 138 -17.26 -4.50 11.45
C CYS A 138 -16.27 -3.84 10.48
N ILE A 139 -15.86 -2.60 10.74
CA ILE A 139 -14.91 -1.87 9.90
C ILE A 139 -13.51 -2.47 9.98
N LEU A 140 -13.06 -2.86 11.17
CA LEU A 140 -11.81 -3.58 11.37
C LEU A 140 -11.82 -4.93 10.64
N ALA A 141 -12.93 -5.67 10.72
CA ALA A 141 -13.11 -6.91 9.99
C ALA A 141 -13.08 -6.70 8.47
N LEU A 142 -13.75 -5.66 7.96
CA LEU A 142 -13.70 -5.28 6.54
C LEU A 142 -12.26 -4.98 6.10
N ALA A 143 -11.55 -4.14 6.85
CA ALA A 143 -10.15 -3.81 6.56
C ALA A 143 -9.27 -5.07 6.57
N LEU A 144 -9.49 -5.99 7.52
CA LEU A 144 -8.78 -7.26 7.58
C LEU A 144 -9.06 -8.14 6.37
N VAL A 145 -10.32 -8.31 5.98
CA VAL A 145 -10.71 -9.09 4.79
C VAL A 145 -10.07 -8.52 3.54
N LEU A 146 -10.14 -7.20 3.33
CA LEU A 146 -9.50 -6.53 2.20
C LEU A 146 -7.97 -6.74 2.21
N THR A 147 -7.35 -6.71 3.39
CA THR A 147 -5.91 -6.98 3.56
C THR A 147 -5.57 -8.42 3.20
N VAL A 148 -6.38 -9.40 3.60
CA VAL A 148 -6.19 -10.80 3.27
C VAL A 148 -6.34 -11.02 1.76
N LEU A 149 -7.37 -10.45 1.14
CA LEU A 149 -7.59 -10.52 -0.32
C LEU A 149 -6.47 -9.83 -1.12
N ALA A 150 -5.81 -8.84 -0.53
CA ALA A 150 -4.67 -8.17 -1.12
C ALA A 150 -3.40 -9.05 -1.12
N LYS A 151 -3.31 -10.07 -0.26
CA LYS A 151 -2.19 -11.03 -0.27
C LYS A 151 -2.26 -11.88 -1.54
N GLY A 152 -1.18 -11.90 -2.32
CA GLY A 152 -1.12 -12.59 -3.61
C GLY A 152 -1.82 -11.88 -4.77
N SER A 153 -2.47 -10.74 -4.53
CA SER A 153 -3.03 -9.91 -5.61
C SER A 153 -1.94 -9.19 -6.38
N ALA A 154 -2.16 -9.00 -7.68
CA ALA A 154 -1.26 -8.23 -8.52
C ALA A 154 -1.17 -6.76 -8.07
N PRO A 155 -0.04 -6.04 -8.30
CA PRO A 155 0.26 -4.74 -7.67
C PRO A 155 -0.86 -3.69 -7.71
N ALA A 156 -1.49 -3.50 -8.87
CA ALA A 156 -2.60 -2.55 -9.02
C ALA A 156 -3.83 -2.93 -8.18
N ARG A 157 -4.27 -4.20 -8.24
CA ARG A 157 -5.40 -4.69 -7.45
C ARG A 157 -5.09 -4.66 -5.95
N LYS A 158 -3.87 -5.05 -5.58
CA LYS A 158 -3.36 -4.99 -4.22
C LYS A 158 -3.45 -3.55 -3.68
N ALA A 159 -2.97 -2.57 -4.43
CA ALA A 159 -3.01 -1.18 -4.01
C ALA A 159 -4.44 -0.64 -3.83
N VAL A 160 -5.38 -1.04 -4.70
CA VAL A 160 -6.81 -0.70 -4.55
C VAL A 160 -7.40 -1.33 -3.29
N LEU A 161 -7.16 -2.62 -3.04
CA LEU A 161 -7.69 -3.33 -1.87
C LEU A 161 -7.12 -2.78 -0.56
N LEU A 162 -5.81 -2.57 -0.50
CA LEU A 162 -5.15 -1.97 0.67
C LEU A 162 -5.56 -0.50 0.86
N GLY A 163 -5.72 0.24 -0.24
CA GLY A 163 -6.24 1.60 -0.23
C GLY A 163 -7.66 1.66 0.34
N ALA A 164 -8.55 0.78 -0.11
CA ALA A 164 -9.91 0.67 0.44
C ALA A 164 -9.92 0.27 1.92
N GLY A 165 -9.03 -0.65 2.32
CA GLY A 165 -8.85 -1.01 3.74
C GLY A 165 -8.38 0.18 4.59
N ALA A 166 -7.39 0.94 4.12
CA ALA A 166 -6.94 2.16 4.76
C ALA A 166 -8.05 3.21 4.84
N GLY A 167 -8.76 3.44 3.74
CA GLY A 167 -9.90 4.35 3.68
C GLY A 167 -10.98 3.98 4.69
N SER A 168 -11.30 2.68 4.82
CA SER A 168 -12.27 2.21 5.81
C SER A 168 -11.86 2.61 7.24
N LEU A 169 -10.58 2.42 7.58
CA LEU A 169 -10.06 2.82 8.88
C LEU A 169 -10.02 4.34 9.06
N PHE A 170 -9.70 5.10 8.02
CA PHE A 170 -9.73 6.56 8.10
C PHE A 170 -11.15 7.12 8.26
N GLY A 171 -12.17 6.49 7.68
CA GLY A 171 -13.58 6.88 7.91
C GLY A 171 -14.02 6.64 9.36
N LEU A 172 -13.59 5.51 9.95
CA LEU A 172 -13.76 5.24 11.38
C LEU A 172 -13.01 6.26 12.23
N GLN A 173 -11.76 6.57 11.87
CA GLN A 173 -10.94 7.56 12.54
C GLN A 173 -11.58 8.96 12.50
N ALA A 174 -12.14 9.38 11.37
CA ALA A 174 -12.79 10.68 11.23
C ALA A 174 -14.03 10.80 12.16
N SER A 175 -14.80 9.73 12.27
CA SER A 175 -15.96 9.63 13.17
C SER A 175 -15.54 9.64 14.65
N LEU A 176 -14.48 8.92 15.00
CA LEU A 176 -13.89 8.96 16.34
C LEU A 176 -13.32 10.35 16.66
N THR A 177 -12.71 11.02 15.68
CA THR A 177 -12.22 12.40 15.81
C THR A 177 -13.36 13.36 16.11
N GLN A 178 -14.50 13.25 15.41
CA GLN A 178 -15.68 14.07 15.73
C GLN A 178 -16.11 13.89 17.20
N SER A 179 -16.17 12.64 17.65
CA SER A 179 -16.61 12.30 19.01
C SER A 179 -15.60 12.79 20.06
N ALA A 180 -14.30 12.62 19.79
CA ALA A 180 -13.22 13.17 20.61
C ALA A 180 -13.30 14.70 20.71
N MET A 181 -13.59 15.38 19.61
CA MET A 181 -13.78 16.83 19.60
C MET A 181 -15.01 17.26 20.39
N GLN A 182 -16.10 16.51 20.35
CA GLN A 182 -17.27 16.78 21.21
C GLN A 182 -16.93 16.64 22.69
N VAL A 183 -16.20 15.59 23.08
CA VAL A 183 -15.70 15.43 24.47
C VAL A 183 -14.81 16.61 24.85
N LEU A 184 -13.89 17.01 23.97
CA LEU A 184 -12.99 18.14 24.21
C LEU A 184 -13.75 19.46 24.40
N THR A 185 -14.71 19.76 23.53
CA THR A 185 -15.47 21.02 23.57
C THR A 185 -16.44 21.08 24.75
N HIS A 186 -17.07 19.96 25.14
CA HIS A 186 -18.06 19.95 26.21
C HIS A 186 -17.50 19.65 27.60
N ARG A 187 -16.44 18.83 27.69
CA ARG A 187 -15.88 18.33 28.97
C ARG A 187 -14.42 18.71 29.19
N GLY A 188 -13.77 19.38 28.23
CA GLY A 188 -12.42 19.89 28.34
C GLY A 188 -11.32 18.85 28.08
N VAL A 189 -10.07 19.30 28.17
CA VAL A 189 -8.86 18.51 27.81
C VAL A 189 -8.67 17.31 28.73
N VAL A 190 -8.92 17.45 30.03
CA VAL A 190 -8.78 16.35 31.00
C VAL A 190 -9.72 15.20 30.68
N ALA A 191 -10.95 15.50 30.27
CA ALA A 191 -11.91 14.49 29.84
C ALA A 191 -11.47 13.77 28.57
N LEU A 192 -10.88 14.48 27.60
CA LEU A 192 -10.33 13.86 26.40
C LEU A 192 -9.21 12.86 26.73
N LEU A 193 -8.32 13.19 27.67
CA LEU A 193 -7.20 12.34 28.08
C LEU A 193 -7.64 11.15 28.96
N THR A 194 -8.76 11.26 29.65
CA THR A 194 -9.30 10.18 30.49
C THR A 194 -10.28 9.27 29.74
N THR A 195 -10.65 9.63 28.50
CA THR A 195 -11.58 8.86 27.67
C THR A 195 -10.84 8.08 26.57
N TRP A 196 -11.34 6.89 26.24
CA TRP A 196 -10.76 6.00 25.23
C TRP A 196 -10.74 6.57 23.79
N HIS A 197 -11.63 7.52 23.47
CA HIS A 197 -11.80 8.07 22.11
C HIS A 197 -10.50 8.64 21.51
N GLY A 198 -9.73 9.42 22.29
CA GLY A 198 -8.47 10.01 21.80
C GLY A 198 -7.42 8.94 21.46
N TYR A 199 -7.32 7.90 22.28
CA TYR A 199 -6.43 6.77 22.03
C TYR A 199 -6.86 5.94 20.83
N ALA A 200 -8.17 5.73 20.64
CA ALA A 200 -8.70 5.01 19.50
C ALA A 200 -8.45 5.74 18.18
N VAL A 201 -8.55 7.08 18.15
CA VAL A 201 -8.17 7.89 16.97
C VAL A 201 -6.73 7.58 16.55
N VAL A 202 -5.79 7.58 17.50
CA VAL A 202 -4.37 7.30 17.22
C VAL A 202 -4.17 5.86 16.78
N ALA A 203 -4.76 4.89 17.47
CA ALA A 203 -4.60 3.48 17.15
C ALA A 203 -5.12 3.15 15.74
N VAL A 204 -6.32 3.63 15.39
CA VAL A 204 -6.92 3.44 14.06
C VAL A 204 -6.12 4.18 12.99
N ALA A 205 -5.63 5.39 13.27
CA ALA A 205 -4.77 6.13 12.36
C ALA A 205 -3.47 5.37 12.04
N LEU A 206 -2.84 4.73 13.04
CA LEU A 206 -1.63 3.93 12.83
C LEU A 206 -1.89 2.68 11.98
N LEU A 207 -3.04 2.02 12.18
CA LEU A 207 -3.44 0.87 11.34
C LEU A 207 -3.76 1.30 9.91
N GLY A 208 -4.52 2.39 9.73
CA GLY A 208 -4.81 2.99 8.43
C GLY A 208 -3.52 3.41 7.73
N MET A 209 -2.57 3.98 8.47
CA MET A 209 -1.26 4.35 7.98
C MET A 209 -0.47 3.14 7.47
N LEU A 210 -0.44 2.03 8.22
CA LEU A 210 0.23 0.81 7.76
C LEU A 210 -0.31 0.33 6.40
N LEU A 211 -1.64 0.36 6.24
CA LEU A 211 -2.34 -0.05 5.03
C LEU A 211 -2.09 0.92 3.86
N VAL A 212 -2.18 2.24 4.09
CA VAL A 212 -1.97 3.24 3.04
C VAL A 212 -0.52 3.27 2.57
N GLN A 213 0.45 3.13 3.47
CA GLN A 213 1.86 3.04 3.09
C GLN A 213 2.11 1.78 2.24
N SER A 214 1.50 0.65 2.61
CA SER A 214 1.59 -0.59 1.83
C SER A 214 0.90 -0.46 0.46
N ALA A 215 -0.17 0.34 0.35
CA ALA A 215 -0.83 0.66 -0.91
C ALA A 215 0.05 1.56 -1.81
N PHE A 216 0.69 2.58 -1.22
CA PHE A 216 1.62 3.49 -1.92
C PHE A 216 2.91 2.82 -2.36
N GLU A 217 3.35 1.79 -1.64
CA GLU A 217 4.44 0.91 -2.07
C GLU A 217 4.03 0.08 -3.29
N ALA A 218 2.77 -0.39 -3.35
CA ALA A 218 2.30 -1.29 -4.40
C ALA A 218 1.94 -0.59 -5.73
N ALA A 219 1.51 0.67 -5.71
CA ALA A 219 1.11 1.39 -6.92
C ALA A 219 1.23 2.92 -6.74
N PRO A 220 1.31 3.70 -7.84
CA PRO A 220 1.47 5.14 -7.74
C PRO A 220 0.21 5.81 -7.14
N LEU A 221 0.37 7.03 -6.64
CA LEU A 221 -0.69 7.79 -5.96
C LEU A 221 -2.02 7.83 -6.74
N PRO A 222 -2.03 8.09 -8.07
CA PRO A 222 -3.28 8.11 -8.83
C PRO A 222 -4.02 6.75 -8.89
N ALA A 223 -3.33 5.63 -8.70
CA ALA A 223 -3.92 4.29 -8.72
C ALA A 223 -4.52 3.88 -7.37
N SER A 224 -3.84 4.25 -6.28
CA SER A 224 -4.14 3.79 -4.92
C SER A 224 -5.03 4.75 -4.15
N TYR A 225 -4.80 6.05 -4.32
CA TYR A 225 -5.38 7.10 -3.49
C TYR A 225 -6.89 7.35 -3.72
N PRO A 226 -7.45 7.23 -4.95
CA PRO A 226 -8.90 7.31 -5.14
C PRO A 226 -9.68 6.26 -4.35
N ALA A 227 -9.13 5.05 -4.19
CA ALA A 227 -9.76 4.00 -3.39
C ALA A 227 -9.80 4.37 -1.90
N VAL A 228 -8.70 4.94 -1.37
CA VAL A 228 -8.63 5.45 0.01
C VAL A 228 -9.72 6.47 0.26
N VAL A 229 -9.74 7.53 -0.54
CA VAL A 229 -10.67 8.65 -0.36
C VAL A 229 -12.12 8.19 -0.52
N THR A 230 -12.42 7.37 -1.54
CA THR A 230 -13.79 6.89 -1.78
C THR A 230 -14.30 6.03 -0.63
N THR A 231 -13.50 5.07 -0.17
CA THR A 231 -13.93 4.17 0.91
C THR A 231 -14.02 4.89 2.25
N GLU A 232 -13.12 5.84 2.52
CA GLU A 232 -13.18 6.71 3.70
C GLU A 232 -14.53 7.41 3.82
N LEU A 233 -15.04 7.97 2.72
CA LEU A 233 -16.31 8.68 2.71
C LEU A 233 -17.50 7.75 2.89
N ILE A 234 -17.49 6.61 2.20
CA ILE A 234 -18.57 5.61 2.34
C ILE A 234 -18.65 5.14 3.79
N VAL A 235 -17.51 4.86 4.40
CA VAL A 235 -17.46 4.44 5.80
C VAL A 235 -17.80 5.59 6.75
N GLY A 236 -17.34 6.81 6.50
CA GLY A 236 -17.71 7.99 7.29
C GLY A 236 -19.22 8.22 7.31
N VAL A 237 -19.87 8.12 6.15
CA VAL A 237 -21.34 8.21 6.03
C VAL A 237 -22.03 7.04 6.74
N ALA A 238 -21.51 5.81 6.59
CA ALA A 238 -22.08 4.63 7.25
C ALA A 238 -21.99 4.73 8.78
N VAL A 239 -20.82 5.11 9.32
CA VAL A 239 -20.62 5.31 10.76
C VAL A 239 -21.49 6.47 11.26
N GLY A 240 -21.54 7.58 10.53
CA GLY A 240 -22.42 8.70 10.86
C GLY A 240 -23.90 8.33 10.90
N THR A 241 -24.33 7.41 10.04
CA THR A 241 -25.72 6.94 10.00
C THR A 241 -26.01 5.90 11.09
N PHE A 242 -25.24 4.82 11.13
CA PHE A 242 -25.55 3.64 11.95
C PHE A 242 -24.98 3.70 13.36
N VAL A 243 -23.79 4.28 13.55
CA VAL A 243 -23.13 4.35 14.87
C VAL A 243 -23.57 5.61 15.59
N LEU A 244 -23.51 6.77 14.93
CA LEU A 244 -23.90 8.05 15.52
C LEU A 244 -25.42 8.29 15.54
N ASN A 245 -26.21 7.32 15.06
CA ASN A 245 -27.67 7.40 14.93
C ASN A 245 -28.13 8.63 14.11
N GLY A 246 -27.34 9.00 13.09
CA GLY A 246 -27.67 10.08 12.17
C GLY A 246 -28.76 9.66 11.18
N THR A 247 -29.69 10.56 10.89
CA THR A 247 -30.73 10.30 9.89
C THR A 247 -30.29 10.78 8.51
N LEU A 248 -30.42 9.92 7.50
CA LEU A 248 -30.34 10.30 6.10
C LEU A 248 -31.71 10.74 5.62
N ARG A 249 -31.74 11.75 4.73
CA ARG A 249 -32.99 12.20 4.12
C ARG A 249 -33.42 11.21 3.03
N LEU A 250 -34.41 10.36 3.34
CA LEU A 250 -34.92 9.29 2.46
C LEU A 250 -35.99 9.78 1.45
N GLY A 251 -35.80 10.95 0.82
CA GLY A 251 -36.70 11.40 -0.25
C GLY A 251 -36.34 10.79 -1.59
N THR A 252 -37.32 10.48 -2.46
CA THR A 252 -37.07 9.88 -3.80
C THR A 252 -36.04 10.66 -4.62
N VAL A 253 -36.13 12.00 -4.61
CA VAL A 253 -35.16 12.89 -5.27
C VAL A 253 -33.78 12.81 -4.62
N ALA A 254 -33.72 12.69 -3.29
CA ALA A 254 -32.46 12.56 -2.57
C ALA A 254 -31.80 11.21 -2.89
N ILE A 255 -32.55 10.10 -2.88
CA ILE A 255 -32.06 8.76 -3.23
C ILE A 255 -31.55 8.74 -4.69
N ALA A 256 -32.32 9.29 -5.63
CA ALA A 256 -31.89 9.38 -7.03
C ALA A 256 -30.60 10.20 -7.19
N ALA A 257 -30.51 11.36 -6.54
CA ALA A 257 -29.31 12.20 -6.56
C ALA A 257 -28.10 11.51 -5.92
N THR A 258 -28.30 10.81 -4.80
CA THR A 258 -27.28 9.98 -4.13
C THR A 258 -26.78 8.85 -5.04
N ALA A 259 -27.69 8.14 -5.73
CA ALA A 259 -27.34 7.07 -6.66
C ALA A 259 -26.56 7.60 -7.87
N VAL A 260 -27.03 8.69 -8.50
CA VAL A 260 -26.32 9.34 -9.61
C VAL A 260 -24.93 9.81 -9.19
N SER A 261 -24.81 10.40 -8.01
CA SER A 261 -23.54 10.85 -7.46
C SER A 261 -22.55 9.71 -7.28
N LEU A 262 -23.01 8.56 -6.81
CA LEU A 262 -22.21 7.34 -6.68
C LEU A 262 -21.72 6.86 -8.05
N LEU A 263 -22.59 6.87 -9.07
CA LEU A 263 -22.22 6.51 -10.44
C LEU A 263 -21.19 7.47 -11.03
N VAL A 264 -21.32 8.78 -10.78
CA VAL A 264 -20.35 9.79 -11.20
C VAL A 264 -18.99 9.56 -10.54
N MET A 265 -18.97 9.25 -9.24
CA MET A 265 -17.75 8.90 -8.53
C MET A 265 -17.10 7.64 -9.11
N ILE A 266 -17.88 6.58 -9.35
CA ILE A 266 -17.39 5.33 -9.98
C ILE A 266 -16.80 5.62 -11.36
N GLY A 267 -17.47 6.43 -12.18
CA GLY A 267 -16.98 6.86 -13.48
C GLY A 267 -15.67 7.67 -13.38
N GLY A 268 -15.57 8.57 -12.39
CA GLY A 268 -14.35 9.33 -12.13
C GLY A 268 -13.18 8.45 -11.71
N ILE A 269 -13.40 7.48 -10.82
CA ILE A 269 -12.41 6.47 -10.42
C ILE A 269 -11.98 5.64 -11.63
N TYR A 270 -12.91 5.22 -12.48
CA TYR A 270 -12.61 4.49 -13.71
C TYR A 270 -11.74 5.33 -14.66
N LEU A 271 -12.05 6.62 -14.84
CA LEU A 271 -11.24 7.53 -15.65
C LEU A 271 -9.82 7.68 -15.12
N LEU A 272 -9.66 7.80 -13.79
CA LEU A 272 -8.36 7.90 -13.14
C LEU A 272 -7.57 6.61 -13.27
N THR A 273 -8.16 5.46 -12.90
CA THR A 273 -7.47 4.16 -12.95
C THR A 273 -7.06 3.73 -14.37
N THR A 274 -7.77 4.20 -15.40
CA THR A 274 -7.47 3.89 -16.82
C THR A 274 -6.69 5.01 -17.52
N SER A 275 -6.17 5.99 -16.79
CA SER A 275 -5.43 7.08 -17.39
C SER A 275 -3.98 6.69 -17.78
N PRO A 276 -3.45 7.24 -18.89
CA PRO A 276 -2.04 7.12 -19.25
C PRO A 276 -1.05 7.55 -18.16
N LEU A 277 -1.42 8.51 -17.30
CA LEU A 277 -0.58 8.95 -16.19
C LEU A 277 -0.39 7.82 -15.16
N VAL A 278 -1.48 7.09 -14.91
CA VAL A 278 -1.51 5.98 -13.95
C VAL A 278 -0.81 4.77 -14.54
N THR A 279 -1.15 4.41 -15.78
CA THR A 279 -0.51 3.30 -16.49
C THR A 279 1.00 3.54 -16.66
N GLY A 280 1.41 4.73 -17.09
CA GLY A 280 2.83 5.06 -17.29
C GLY A 280 3.65 5.24 -16.01
N GLN A 281 3.00 5.51 -14.87
CA GLN A 281 3.66 5.47 -13.56
C GLN A 281 3.71 4.05 -12.99
N LEU A 282 2.67 3.24 -13.23
CA LEU A 282 2.64 1.83 -12.85
C LEU A 282 3.73 1.04 -13.58
N ASP A 283 3.90 1.26 -14.89
CA ASP A 283 4.97 0.64 -15.68
C ASP A 283 6.38 1.03 -15.20
N ARG A 284 6.54 2.28 -14.71
CA ARG A 284 7.81 2.74 -14.13
C ARG A 284 8.08 2.10 -12.77
N LEU A 285 7.05 1.97 -11.93
CA LEU A 285 7.15 1.32 -10.64
C LEU A 285 7.44 -0.18 -10.80
N ILE A 286 6.75 -0.86 -11.70
CA ILE A 286 7.02 -2.27 -12.04
C ILE A 286 8.47 -2.41 -12.51
N ARG A 287 8.91 -1.60 -13.50
CA ARG A 287 10.32 -1.60 -13.94
C ARG A 287 11.32 -1.36 -12.81
N GLN A 288 11.06 -0.41 -11.90
CA GLN A 288 11.93 -0.16 -10.75
C GLN A 288 11.92 -1.32 -9.74
N GLN A 289 10.77 -1.96 -9.56
CA GLN A 289 10.61 -3.10 -8.68
C GLN A 289 11.33 -4.34 -9.22
N ASP A 290 11.29 -4.57 -10.54
CA ASP A 290 12.03 -5.63 -11.24
C ASP A 290 13.53 -5.41 -11.18
N ILE A 291 13.99 -4.17 -11.39
CA ILE A 291 15.42 -3.81 -11.25
C ILE A 291 15.86 -4.03 -9.79
N GLY A 292 15.04 -3.64 -8.81
CA GLY A 292 15.33 -3.86 -7.40
C GLY A 292 15.33 -5.33 -6.99
N LEU A 293 14.41 -6.13 -7.54
CA LEU A 293 14.36 -7.58 -7.34
C LEU A 293 15.62 -8.23 -7.92
N ALA A 294 16.02 -7.82 -9.13
CA ALA A 294 17.19 -8.36 -9.79
C ALA A 294 18.50 -8.01 -9.10
N LEU A 295 18.68 -6.76 -8.66
CA LEU A 295 19.86 -6.37 -7.87
C LEU A 295 19.93 -7.15 -6.55
N ARG A 296 18.79 -7.47 -5.94
CA ARG A 296 18.73 -8.30 -4.72
C ARG A 296 19.06 -9.77 -5.01
N VAL A 297 18.54 -10.32 -6.10
CA VAL A 297 18.88 -11.67 -6.57
C VAL A 297 20.38 -11.74 -6.82
N GLU A 298 20.95 -10.76 -7.51
CA GLU A 298 22.37 -10.67 -7.80
C GLU A 298 23.23 -10.56 -6.53
N GLN A 299 22.82 -9.73 -5.56
CA GLN A 299 23.51 -9.61 -4.28
C GLN A 299 23.43 -10.90 -3.44
N ARG A 300 22.26 -11.55 -3.39
CA ARG A 300 22.07 -12.81 -2.67
C ARG A 300 22.86 -13.93 -3.33
N LEU A 301 22.81 -14.00 -4.66
CA LEU A 301 23.60 -14.92 -5.48
C LEU A 301 25.10 -14.72 -5.25
N THR A 302 25.60 -13.48 -5.34
CA THR A 302 27.02 -13.17 -5.10
C THR A 302 27.48 -13.57 -3.70
N ARG A 303 26.62 -13.36 -2.70
CA ARG A 303 26.92 -13.71 -1.31
C ARG A 303 26.98 -15.22 -1.10
N GLU A 304 25.97 -15.95 -1.56
CA GLU A 304 25.92 -17.42 -1.44
C GLU A 304 27.03 -18.07 -2.26
N LEU A 305 27.34 -17.56 -3.46
CA LEU A 305 28.48 -17.99 -4.28
C LEU A 305 29.81 -17.80 -3.56
N ARG A 306 30.07 -16.63 -2.98
CA ARG A 306 31.30 -16.39 -2.19
C ARG A 306 31.40 -17.34 -1.01
N LEU A 307 30.30 -17.61 -0.32
CA LEU A 307 30.29 -18.51 0.83
C LEU A 307 30.56 -19.95 0.41
N ALA A 308 29.99 -20.40 -0.71
CA ALA A 308 30.20 -21.72 -1.27
C ALA A 308 31.63 -21.90 -1.81
N ASP A 309 32.18 -20.90 -2.51
CA ASP A 309 33.56 -20.93 -2.99
C ASP A 309 34.57 -20.91 -1.84
N GLN A 310 34.36 -20.06 -0.81
CA GLN A 310 35.20 -20.08 0.39
C GLN A 310 35.13 -21.42 1.13
N ALA A 311 33.96 -22.07 1.16
CA ALA A 311 33.83 -23.40 1.74
C ALA A 311 34.59 -24.45 0.93
N ALA A 312 34.52 -24.39 -0.41
CA ALA A 312 35.25 -25.27 -1.32
C ALA A 312 36.78 -25.07 -1.22
N GLU A 313 37.27 -23.82 -1.19
CA GLU A 313 38.69 -23.50 -1.04
C GLU A 313 39.29 -24.00 0.27
N ARG A 314 38.54 -23.92 1.38
CA ARG A 314 38.98 -24.47 2.68
C ARG A 314 39.24 -25.98 2.64
N VAL A 315 38.61 -26.69 1.70
CA VAL A 315 38.72 -28.14 1.53
C VAL A 315 39.75 -28.51 0.45
N ALA A 316 39.86 -27.72 -0.63
CA ALA A 316 40.66 -28.05 -1.81
C ALA A 316 42.19 -28.15 -1.57
N GLY A 317 42.71 -27.67 -0.43
CA GLY A 317 44.16 -27.64 -0.15
C GLY A 317 44.63 -28.34 1.14
N ARG A 318 43.76 -29.02 1.90
CA ARG A 318 44.12 -29.62 3.21
C ARG A 318 43.60 -31.05 3.34
N ARG A 319 44.32 -31.91 4.07
CA ARG A 319 43.74 -33.14 4.64
C ARG A 319 42.73 -32.73 5.71
N VAL A 320 41.49 -32.51 5.29
CA VAL A 320 40.38 -32.09 6.15
C VAL A 320 39.69 -33.32 6.74
N GLY A 321 39.43 -33.31 8.05
CA GLY A 321 38.71 -34.41 8.71
C GLY A 321 37.28 -34.58 8.17
N ALA A 322 36.79 -35.83 8.11
CA ALA A 322 35.49 -36.21 7.52
C ALA A 322 34.30 -35.40 8.09
N THR A 323 34.36 -35.00 9.36
CA THR A 323 33.33 -34.20 10.03
C THR A 323 33.24 -32.78 9.49
N LEU A 324 34.37 -32.14 9.21
CA LEU A 324 34.42 -30.78 8.65
C LEU A 324 33.99 -30.81 7.18
N LEU A 325 34.41 -31.83 6.43
CA LEU A 325 33.98 -32.05 5.04
C LEU A 325 32.46 -32.21 4.93
N ARG A 326 31.83 -33.06 5.76
CA ARG A 326 30.36 -33.21 5.79
C ARG A 326 29.62 -31.93 6.19
N ARG A 327 30.23 -31.08 7.01
CA ARG A 327 29.62 -29.82 7.46
C ARG A 327 29.62 -28.76 6.36
N GLU A 328 30.72 -28.64 5.61
CA GLU A 328 30.82 -27.70 4.50
C GLU A 328 30.01 -28.18 3.28
N LEU A 329 29.94 -29.50 3.00
CA LEU A 329 29.04 -30.04 1.97
C LEU A 329 27.57 -29.70 2.26
N ARG A 330 27.11 -29.87 3.51
CA ARG A 330 25.74 -29.46 3.91
C ARG A 330 25.47 -27.97 3.76
N ARG A 331 26.47 -27.11 3.95
CA ARG A 331 26.34 -25.67 3.70
C ARG A 331 26.19 -25.35 2.22
N ILE A 332 26.92 -26.06 1.36
CA ILE A 332 26.82 -25.93 -0.09
C ILE A 332 25.43 -26.40 -0.56
N ASP A 333 24.96 -27.54 -0.07
CA ASP A 333 23.62 -28.08 -0.40
C ASP A 333 22.50 -27.11 0.01
N GLY A 334 22.54 -26.57 1.24
CA GLY A 334 21.56 -25.57 1.67
C GLY A 334 21.67 -24.23 0.91
N GLY A 335 22.83 -23.91 0.34
CA GLY A 335 22.97 -22.77 -0.58
C GLY A 335 22.29 -23.03 -1.92
N ILE A 336 22.38 -24.25 -2.45
CA ILE A 336 21.74 -24.68 -3.69
C ILE A 336 20.21 -24.65 -3.55
N GLU A 337 19.64 -25.18 -2.46
CA GLU A 337 18.19 -25.11 -2.21
C GLU A 337 17.66 -23.68 -2.22
N ARG A 338 18.34 -22.76 -1.52
CA ARG A 338 17.95 -21.33 -1.50
C ARG A 338 18.02 -20.67 -2.88
N LEU A 339 18.90 -21.14 -3.76
CA LEU A 339 18.99 -20.66 -5.14
C LEU A 339 17.83 -21.23 -5.99
N CYS A 340 17.46 -22.48 -5.80
CA CYS A 340 16.30 -23.09 -6.47
C CYS A 340 14.99 -22.42 -6.04
N GLU A 341 14.78 -22.18 -4.73
CA GLU A 341 13.59 -21.43 -4.24
C GLU A 341 13.49 -20.04 -4.87
N LEU A 342 14.63 -19.34 -4.98
CA LEU A 342 14.69 -18.01 -5.59
C LEU A 342 14.36 -18.07 -7.09
N GLN A 343 14.81 -19.10 -7.78
CA GLN A 343 14.52 -19.34 -9.18
C GLN A 343 13.03 -19.62 -9.41
N ASP A 344 12.41 -20.41 -8.53
CA ASP A 344 10.97 -20.70 -8.60
C ASP A 344 10.10 -19.47 -8.32
N ASP A 345 10.54 -18.58 -7.43
CA ASP A 345 9.90 -17.28 -7.23
C ASP A 345 10.00 -16.39 -8.48
N ILE A 346 11.16 -16.36 -9.15
CA ILE A 346 11.36 -15.60 -10.40
C ILE A 346 10.48 -16.17 -11.51
N ARG A 347 10.43 -17.50 -11.68
CA ARG A 347 9.58 -18.18 -12.68
C ARG A 347 8.11 -17.86 -12.47
N ARG A 348 7.62 -18.00 -11.23
CA ARG A 348 6.23 -17.65 -10.88
C ARG A 348 5.91 -16.19 -11.20
N HIS A 349 6.86 -15.28 -10.97
CA HIS A 349 6.66 -13.88 -11.29
C HIS A 349 6.62 -13.61 -12.79
N ARG A 350 7.52 -14.22 -13.56
CA ARG A 350 7.56 -14.15 -15.03
C ARG A 350 6.29 -14.69 -15.66
N ASP A 351 5.82 -15.86 -15.21
CA ASP A 351 4.62 -16.50 -15.79
C ASP A 351 3.36 -15.66 -15.49
N ALA A 352 3.30 -15.03 -14.31
CA ALA A 352 2.25 -14.08 -13.96
C ALA A 352 2.31 -12.79 -14.79
N GLU A 353 3.51 -12.31 -15.15
CA GLU A 353 3.70 -11.20 -16.08
C GLU A 353 3.31 -11.58 -17.52
N GLU A 354 3.70 -12.75 -18.02
CA GLU A 354 3.33 -13.21 -19.37
C GLU A 354 1.82 -13.34 -19.53
N GLN A 355 1.11 -13.85 -18.53
CA GLN A 355 -0.35 -13.89 -18.53
C GLN A 355 -0.96 -12.49 -18.58
N ARG A 356 -0.37 -11.50 -17.88
CA ARG A 356 -0.81 -10.10 -17.95
C ARG A 356 -0.52 -9.49 -19.32
N LEU A 357 0.63 -9.78 -19.90
CA LEU A 357 1.06 -9.27 -21.20
C LEU A 357 0.25 -9.84 -22.35
N GLY A 358 -0.26 -11.07 -22.22
CA GLY A 358 -1.19 -11.67 -23.19
C GLY A 358 -2.46 -10.85 -23.40
N GLY A 359 -2.89 -10.07 -22.40
CA GLY A 359 -4.05 -9.18 -22.47
C GLY A 359 -3.78 -7.77 -23.04
N LEU A 360 -2.52 -7.42 -23.34
CA LEU A 360 -2.14 -6.04 -23.69
C LEU A 360 -1.99 -5.81 -25.21
N PRO A 361 -2.26 -4.57 -25.70
CA PRO A 361 -2.03 -4.18 -27.09
C PRO A 361 -0.59 -4.45 -27.57
N ALA A 362 -0.41 -4.73 -28.86
CA ALA A 362 0.85 -5.22 -29.43
C ALA A 362 2.06 -4.28 -29.22
N GLU A 363 1.83 -2.96 -29.12
CA GLU A 363 2.87 -1.98 -28.83
C GLU A 363 3.45 -2.13 -27.41
N GLN A 364 2.59 -2.29 -26.41
CA GLN A 364 3.01 -2.46 -25.00
C GLN A 364 3.68 -3.82 -24.78
N ARG A 365 3.25 -4.87 -25.51
CA ARG A 365 3.94 -6.17 -25.53
C ARG A 365 5.38 -6.07 -26.02
N ARG A 366 5.69 -5.19 -26.98
CA ARG A 366 7.06 -5.01 -27.49
C ARG A 366 7.99 -4.34 -26.48
N GLU A 367 7.50 -3.35 -25.73
CA GLU A 367 8.30 -2.72 -24.67
C GLU A 367 8.56 -3.66 -23.50
N ALA A 368 7.56 -4.45 -23.10
CA ALA A 368 7.70 -5.45 -22.04
C ALA A 368 8.55 -6.66 -22.44
N ALA A 369 8.61 -7.01 -23.74
CA ALA A 369 9.46 -8.10 -24.24
C ALA A 369 10.96 -7.86 -24.01
N ALA A 370 11.41 -6.61 -23.80
CA ALA A 370 12.79 -6.32 -23.42
C ALA A 370 13.05 -6.66 -21.93
N ALA A 371 12.08 -6.36 -21.05
CA ALA A 371 12.16 -6.71 -19.63
C ALA A 371 12.08 -8.24 -19.42
N ALA A 372 11.18 -8.92 -20.14
CA ALA A 372 11.07 -10.38 -20.11
C ALA A 372 12.37 -11.06 -20.58
N ARG A 373 13.02 -10.54 -21.62
CA ARG A 373 14.33 -11.03 -22.08
C ARG A 373 15.43 -10.86 -21.02
N ALA A 374 15.45 -9.73 -20.31
CA ALA A 374 16.41 -9.50 -19.23
C ALA A 374 16.19 -10.44 -18.03
N LEU A 375 14.94 -10.84 -17.75
CA LEU A 375 14.63 -11.84 -16.72
C LEU A 375 15.09 -13.25 -17.15
N LEU A 376 14.85 -13.63 -18.40
CA LEU A 376 15.31 -14.92 -18.97
C LEU A 376 16.84 -15.06 -18.94
N GLU A 377 17.56 -13.99 -19.28
CA GLU A 377 19.01 -14.00 -19.28
C GLU A 377 19.57 -14.19 -17.85
N ARG A 378 18.91 -13.59 -16.85
CA ARG A 378 19.27 -13.78 -15.43
C ARG A 378 18.97 -15.18 -14.92
N GLU A 379 17.84 -15.77 -15.32
CA GLU A 379 17.51 -17.16 -14.99
C GLU A 379 18.61 -18.11 -15.46
N ARG A 380 19.07 -17.92 -16.70
CA ARG A 380 20.16 -18.72 -17.29
C ARG A 380 21.47 -18.61 -16.52
N VAL A 381 21.84 -17.41 -16.06
CA VAL A 381 23.05 -17.18 -15.26
C VAL A 381 22.99 -17.90 -13.90
N ILE A 382 21.81 -17.92 -13.27
CA ILE A 382 21.58 -18.63 -12.00
C ILE A 382 21.71 -20.15 -12.22
N ASP A 383 21.12 -20.69 -13.28
CA ASP A 383 21.20 -22.11 -13.64
C ASP A 383 22.64 -22.58 -13.87
N GLU A 384 23.41 -21.84 -14.68
CA GLU A 384 24.80 -22.19 -14.95
C GLU A 384 25.65 -22.23 -13.67
N HIS A 385 25.41 -21.30 -12.73
CA HIS A 385 26.14 -21.26 -11.48
C HIS A 385 25.74 -22.37 -10.51
N ALA A 386 24.44 -22.70 -10.42
CA ALA A 386 23.96 -23.83 -9.62
C ALA A 386 24.58 -25.15 -10.13
N GLN A 387 24.67 -25.34 -11.45
CA GLN A 387 25.32 -26.51 -12.05
C GLN A 387 26.82 -26.59 -11.72
N ARG A 388 27.56 -25.47 -11.82
CA ARG A 388 28.99 -25.43 -11.46
C ARG A 388 29.23 -25.78 -10.00
N LEU A 389 28.40 -25.27 -9.09
CA LEU A 389 28.48 -25.60 -7.66
C LEU A 389 28.18 -27.08 -7.39
N ARG A 390 27.17 -27.65 -8.05
CA ARG A 390 26.86 -29.09 -7.97
C ARG A 390 28.06 -29.93 -8.42
N ALA A 391 28.67 -29.58 -9.55
CA ALA A 391 29.84 -30.28 -10.10
C ALA A 391 31.05 -30.22 -9.14
N ARG A 392 31.34 -29.04 -8.57
CA ARG A 392 32.40 -28.87 -7.56
C ARG A 392 32.14 -29.69 -6.29
N ALA A 393 30.91 -29.67 -5.78
CA ALA A 393 30.55 -30.46 -4.60
C ALA A 393 30.70 -31.96 -4.84
N HIS A 394 30.33 -32.45 -6.04
CA HIS A 394 30.54 -33.84 -6.43
C HIS A 394 32.03 -34.21 -6.49
N ALA A 395 32.87 -33.37 -7.07
CA ALA A 395 34.32 -33.59 -7.14
C ALA A 395 34.98 -33.62 -5.75
N LEU A 396 34.53 -32.78 -4.82
CA LEU A 396 35.03 -32.77 -3.43
C LEU A 396 34.59 -34.01 -2.64
N ALA A 397 33.34 -34.46 -2.84
CA ALA A 397 32.82 -35.67 -2.19
C ALA A 397 33.54 -36.94 -2.65
N SER A 398 33.82 -37.05 -3.96
CA SER A 398 34.55 -38.19 -4.54
C SER A 398 36.03 -38.21 -4.09
N ALA A 399 36.70 -37.06 -4.05
CA ALA A 399 38.07 -36.95 -3.56
C ALA A 399 38.21 -37.25 -2.05
N GLY A 400 37.17 -36.96 -1.25
CA GLY A 400 37.15 -37.16 0.20
C GLY A 400 36.64 -38.53 0.66
N GLY A 401 36.24 -39.43 -0.24
CA GLY A 401 35.73 -40.77 0.10
C GLY A 401 34.39 -40.76 0.85
N VAL A 402 33.61 -39.68 0.76
CA VAL A 402 32.29 -39.58 1.41
C VAL A 402 31.21 -39.82 0.36
N ALA A 403 30.51 -40.95 0.48
CA ALA A 403 29.34 -41.23 -0.36
C ALA A 403 28.25 -40.17 -0.10
N ARG A 404 27.84 -39.47 -1.15
CA ARG A 404 26.70 -38.54 -1.12
C ARG A 404 25.42 -39.38 -1.06
N SER A 405 24.52 -39.15 -0.11
CA SER A 405 23.20 -39.77 -0.19
C SER A 405 22.45 -39.12 -1.36
N PRO A 406 21.78 -39.90 -2.24
CA PRO A 406 20.97 -39.34 -3.31
C PRO A 406 19.76 -38.64 -2.68
N GLY A 407 19.83 -37.31 -2.58
CA GLY A 407 18.74 -36.47 -2.11
C GLY A 407 18.14 -35.71 -3.28
N THR A 408 16.94 -36.17 -3.69
CA THR A 408 15.89 -35.45 -4.43
C THR A 408 16.30 -34.76 -5.73
N GLU A 409 16.43 -35.56 -6.79
CA GLU A 409 15.95 -35.18 -8.11
C GLU A 409 14.46 -35.56 -8.16
N GLU A 410 13.57 -34.59 -7.97
CA GLU A 410 12.19 -34.62 -8.48
C GLU A 410 11.72 -33.19 -8.78
#